data_AF-A0A0Q8LRN4-F1
#
_entry.id   AF-A0A0Q8LRN4-F1
#
_cell.length_a   1.000
_cell.length_b   1.000
_cell.length_c   1.000
_cell.angle_alpha   90.00
_cell.angle_beta   90.00
_cell.angle_gamma   90.00
#
_symmetry.space_group_name_H-M   'P 1'
#
loop_
_entity.id
_entity.type
_entity.pdbx_description
1 polymer ?
#
loop_
_entity_poly.entity_id
_entity_poly.type
_entity_poly.pdbx_seq_one_letter_code
_entity_poly.pdbx_strand_id
1 'polypeptide(L)'
;MTDGSTVPAHGPGVEWLAQRAGVPADELLHDGTALTGALEAAARDGLGLARRLMSADPEERRRAEVEARALRARFAADGPSPEERFAAKIAEAARLLRERAEDSPGPQ
;
A
#
# COMPACT_ATOMS: atom_id res chain seq x y z
N MET A 1 -21.67 -22.57 5.42
CA MET A 1 -21.74 -21.14 5.78
C MET A 1 -20.52 -20.52 5.14
N THR A 2 -20.68 -19.95 3.95
CA THR A 2 -19.57 -19.43 3.13
C THR A 2 -19.12 -18.10 3.71
N ASP A 3 -17.93 -18.09 4.30
CA ASP A 3 -17.26 -16.86 4.74
C ASP A 3 -16.85 -16.09 3.48
N GLY A 4 -17.66 -15.09 3.14
CA GLY A 4 -17.40 -14.16 2.05
C GLY A 4 -16.24 -13.27 2.43
N SER A 5 -15.02 -13.78 2.27
CA SER A 5 -13.80 -12.99 2.35
C SER A 5 -13.84 -12.01 1.18
N THR A 6 -14.43 -10.84 1.41
CA THR A 6 -14.41 -9.71 0.49
C THR A 6 -12.96 -9.24 0.40
N VAL A 7 -12.20 -9.84 -0.52
CA VAL A 7 -10.92 -9.29 -0.94
C VAL A 7 -11.22 -7.85 -1.36
N PRO A 8 -10.63 -6.83 -0.72
CA PRO A 8 -10.89 -5.45 -1.11
C PRO A 8 -10.52 -5.27 -2.58
N ALA A 9 -11.33 -4.50 -3.30
CA ALA A 9 -11.14 -4.25 -4.73
C ALA A 9 -9.75 -3.68 -5.03
N HIS A 10 -9.17 -2.99 -4.03
CA HIS A 10 -7.81 -2.48 -4.08
C HIS A 10 -6.93 -3.05 -2.96
N GLY A 11 -5.61 -2.99 -3.17
CA GLY A 11 -4.66 -3.43 -2.15
C GLY A 11 -4.80 -2.64 -0.84
N PRO A 12 -4.39 -3.21 0.31
CA PRO A 12 -4.59 -2.61 1.63
C PRO A 12 -3.97 -1.22 1.80
N GLY A 13 -2.92 -0.90 1.02
CA GLY A 13 -2.33 0.43 0.97
C GLY A 13 -3.25 1.50 0.35
N VAL A 14 -3.94 1.15 -0.74
CA VAL A 14 -4.84 2.08 -1.44
C VAL A 14 -6.10 2.29 -0.60
N GLU A 15 -6.68 1.23 -0.05
CA GLU A 15 -7.83 1.31 0.86
C GLU A 15 -7.52 2.17 2.09
N TRP A 16 -6.31 2.04 2.64
CA TRP A 16 -5.87 2.84 3.77
C TRP A 16 -5.70 4.33 3.39
N LEU A 17 -5.14 4.63 2.23
CA LEU A 17 -5.03 6.02 1.73
C LEU A 17 -6.40 6.63 1.47
N ALA A 18 -7.31 5.87 0.83
CA ALA A 18 -8.68 6.27 0.53
C ALA A 18 -9.46 6.62 1.81
N GLN A 19 -9.43 5.72 2.80
CA GLN A 19 -10.05 5.96 4.11
C GLN A 19 -9.52 7.25 4.77
N ARG A 20 -8.21 7.50 4.66
CA ARG A 20 -7.59 8.70 5.25
C ARG A 20 -7.88 9.99 4.49
N ALA A 21 -7.97 9.91 3.17
CA ALA A 21 -8.31 11.02 2.31
C ALA A 21 -9.82 11.33 2.33
N GLY A 22 -10.64 10.41 2.87
CA GLY A 22 -12.10 10.57 2.93
C GLY A 22 -12.78 10.41 1.58
N VAL A 23 -12.12 9.77 0.61
CA VAL A 23 -12.60 9.53 -0.75
C VAL A 23 -12.62 8.04 -1.06
N PRO A 24 -13.51 7.57 -1.96
CA PRO A 24 -13.47 6.19 -2.46
C PRO A 24 -12.12 5.85 -3.11
N ALA A 25 -11.69 4.59 -3.02
CA ALA A 25 -10.41 4.14 -3.55
C ALA A 25 -10.33 4.26 -5.09
N ASP A 26 -11.41 3.96 -5.81
CA ASP A 26 -11.49 4.20 -7.25
C ASP A 26 -11.29 5.68 -7.59
N GLU A 27 -11.99 6.58 -6.89
CA GLU A 27 -11.89 8.03 -7.10
C GLU A 27 -10.47 8.53 -6.83
N LEU A 28 -9.84 8.05 -5.75
CA LEU A 28 -8.46 8.37 -5.42
C LEU A 28 -7.49 7.96 -6.53
N LEU A 29 -7.69 6.82 -7.17
CA LEU A 29 -6.81 6.33 -8.24
C LEU A 29 -7.00 7.08 -9.57
N HIS A 30 -8.18 7.68 -9.79
CA HIS A 30 -8.46 8.47 -11.00
C HIS A 30 -8.08 9.95 -10.84
N ASP A 31 -7.97 10.46 -9.62
CA ASP A 31 -7.47 11.81 -9.33
C ASP A 31 -6.01 11.78 -8.85
N GLY A 32 -5.09 12.07 -9.77
CA GLY A 32 -3.66 12.12 -9.48
C GLY A 32 -3.28 13.16 -8.42
N THR A 33 -4.02 14.28 -8.31
CA THR A 33 -3.74 15.33 -7.33
C THR A 33 -4.18 14.90 -5.93
N ALA A 34 -5.37 14.28 -5.83
CA ALA A 34 -5.84 13.68 -4.59
C ALA A 34 -4.91 12.57 -4.10
N LEU A 35 -4.43 11.71 -5.02
CA LEU A 35 -3.47 10.65 -4.70
C LEU A 35 -2.15 11.21 -4.17
N THR A 36 -1.56 12.20 -4.85
CA THR A 36 -0.32 12.84 -4.39
C THR A 36 -0.52 13.50 -3.02
N GLY A 37 -1.62 14.22 -2.80
CA GLY A 37 -1.94 14.81 -1.50
C GLY A 37 -2.08 13.77 -0.38
N ALA A 38 -2.74 12.63 -0.67
CA ALA A 38 -2.89 11.54 0.29
C ALA A 38 -1.54 10.90 0.65
N LEU A 39 -0.65 10.71 -0.34
CA LEU A 39 0.70 10.19 -0.14
C LEU A 39 1.58 11.15 0.67
N GLU A 40 1.53 12.45 0.38
CA GLU A 40 2.28 13.47 1.14
C GLU A 40 1.81 13.56 2.59
N ALA A 41 0.50 13.49 2.83
CA ALA A 41 -0.06 13.46 4.17
C ALA A 41 0.40 12.20 4.93
N ALA A 42 0.36 11.03 4.28
CA ALA A 42 0.85 9.78 4.85
C ALA A 42 2.36 9.84 5.18
N ALA A 43 3.17 10.43 4.30
CA ALA A 43 4.60 10.61 4.52
C ALA A 43 4.88 11.54 5.72
N ARG A 44 4.15 12.65 5.84
CA ARG A 44 4.26 13.59 6.97
C ARG A 44 3.92 12.91 8.29
N ASP A 45 2.86 12.11 8.32
CA ASP A 45 2.48 11.34 9.51
C ASP A 45 3.54 10.29 9.87
N GLY A 46 4.08 9.59 8.88
CA GLY A 46 5.17 8.63 9.07
C GLY A 46 6.42 9.28 9.68
N LEU A 47 6.80 10.47 9.20
CA LEU A 47 7.89 11.25 9.77
C LEU A 47 7.58 11.72 11.20
N GLY A 48 6.34 12.14 11.47
CA GLY A 48 5.88 12.50 12.81
C GLY A 48 5.98 11.33 13.79
N LEU A 49 5.54 10.14 13.37
CA LEU A 49 5.64 8.92 14.16
C LEU A 49 7.11 8.53 14.41
N ALA A 50 7.97 8.60 13.39
CA ALA A 50 9.39 8.34 13.54
C ALA A 50 10.07 9.26 14.55
N ARG A 51 9.72 10.55 14.55
CA ARG A 51 10.21 11.52 15.54
C ARG A 51 9.77 11.16 16.95
N ARG A 52 8.50 10.79 17.14
CA ARG A 52 7.95 10.38 18.45
C ARG A 52 8.60 9.09 18.97
N LEU A 53 8.94 8.16 18.10
CA LEU A 53 9.70 6.95 18.45
C LEU A 53 11.13 7.28 18.93
N MET A 54 11.73 8.37 18.43
CA MET A 54 13.03 8.86 18.86
C MET A 54 12.96 9.83 20.06
N SER A 55 11.77 10.06 20.63
CA SER A 55 11.62 10.98 21.75
C SER A 55 12.38 10.49 22.99
N ALA A 56 12.94 11.46 23.74
CA ALA A 56 13.54 11.21 25.04
C ALA A 56 12.49 11.00 26.14
N ASP A 57 11.23 11.42 25.90
CA ASP A 57 10.11 11.15 26.80
C ASP A 57 9.65 9.68 26.67
N PRO A 58 9.79 8.86 27.73
CA PRO A 58 9.37 7.46 27.71
C PRO A 58 7.88 7.26 27.42
N GLU A 59 7.01 8.17 27.84
CA GLU A 59 5.57 8.04 27.63
C GLU A 59 5.18 8.36 26.18
N GLU A 60 5.78 9.38 25.59
CA GLU A 60 5.62 9.69 24.17
C GLU A 60 6.12 8.55 23.29
N ARG A 61 7.30 8.01 23.60
CA ARG A 61 7.88 6.86 22.89
C ARG A 61 6.99 5.62 23.01
N ARG A 62 6.51 5.29 24.21
CA ARG A 62 5.62 4.14 24.44
C ARG A 62 4.32 4.25 23.63
N ARG A 63 3.72 5.44 23.56
CA ARG A 63 2.52 5.68 22.73
C ARG A 63 2.83 5.50 21.25
N ALA A 64 3.97 6.00 20.78
CA ALA A 64 4.42 5.85 19.40
C ALA A 64 4.71 4.38 19.03
N GLU A 65 5.26 3.58 19.95
CA GLU A 65 5.49 2.14 19.73
C GLU A 65 4.18 1.36 19.53
N VAL A 66 3.14 1.68 20.33
CA VAL A 66 1.80 1.09 20.18
C VAL A 66 1.21 1.42 18.82
N GLU A 67 1.27 2.69 18.42
CA GLU A 67 0.80 3.17 17.13
C GLU A 67 1.54 2.50 15.96
N ALA A 68 2.87 2.41 16.03
CA ALA A 68 3.68 1.74 15.03
C ALA A 68 3.36 0.23 14.93
N ARG A 69 3.10 -0.43 16.06
CA ARG A 69 2.69 -1.84 16.07
C ARG A 69 1.33 -2.04 15.42
N ALA A 70 0.35 -1.17 15.72
CA ALA A 70 -0.97 -1.21 15.10
C ALA A 70 -0.88 -0.99 13.58
N LEU A 71 -0.07 -0.03 13.15
CA LEU A 71 0.17 0.25 11.72
C LEU A 71 0.82 -0.95 11.02
N ARG A 72 1.85 -1.56 11.64
CA ARG A 72 2.48 -2.78 11.14
C ARG A 72 1.48 -3.92 11.03
N ALA A 73 0.69 -4.20 12.07
CA ALA A 73 -0.30 -5.26 12.06
C ALA A 73 -1.33 -5.08 10.92
N ARG A 74 -1.73 -3.83 10.64
CA ARG A 74 -2.66 -3.50 9.57
C ARG A 74 -2.11 -3.79 8.17
N PHE A 75 -0.81 -3.61 7.96
CA PHE A 75 -0.13 -3.91 6.68
C PHE A 75 0.54 -5.29 6.65
N ALA A 76 0.60 -5.98 7.79
CA ALA A 76 1.10 -7.33 7.94
C ALA A 76 0.00 -8.39 7.75
N ALA A 77 -1.15 -8.01 7.15
CA ALA A 77 -2.19 -8.96 6.79
C ALA A 77 -1.58 -10.11 5.96
N ASP A 78 -1.86 -11.34 6.38
CA ASP A 78 -1.41 -12.62 5.83
C ASP A 78 -1.31 -12.62 4.30
N GLY A 79 -0.11 -12.35 3.80
CA GLY A 79 0.14 -12.19 2.39
C GLY A 79 1.64 -12.19 2.10
N PRO A 80 2.02 -12.36 0.83
CA PRO A 80 3.41 -12.45 0.43
C PRO A 80 4.23 -11.31 1.04
N SER A 81 5.39 -11.65 1.56
CA SER A 81 6.42 -10.72 2.02
C SER A 81 6.68 -9.63 0.98
N PRO A 82 7.23 -8.48 1.37
CA PRO A 82 7.58 -7.44 0.41
C PRO A 82 8.41 -7.96 -0.78
N GLU A 83 9.32 -8.91 -0.53
CA GLU A 83 10.12 -9.58 -1.56
C GLU A 83 9.27 -10.45 -2.49
N GLU A 84 8.35 -11.24 -1.94
CA GLU A 84 7.43 -12.07 -2.74
C GLU A 84 6.47 -11.21 -3.58
N ARG A 85 6.01 -10.06 -3.05
CA ARG A 85 5.21 -9.08 -3.80
C ARG A 85 6.00 -8.48 -4.95
N PHE A 86 7.26 -8.13 -4.73
CA PHE A 86 8.13 -7.60 -5.77
C PHE A 86 8.40 -8.65 -6.85
N ALA A 87 8.76 -9.87 -6.46
CA ALA A 87 8.98 -10.99 -7.38
C ALA A 87 7.75 -11.29 -8.24
N ALA A 88 6.56 -11.30 -7.63
CA ALA A 88 5.31 -11.49 -8.37
C ALA A 88 5.04 -10.38 -9.40
N LYS A 89 5.37 -9.12 -9.08
CA LYS A 89 5.23 -7.99 -10.04
C LYS A 89 6.21 -8.11 -11.20
N ILE A 90 7.45 -8.55 -10.95
CA ILE A 90 8.43 -8.79 -12.01
C ILE A 90 7.99 -9.95 -12.91
N ALA A 91 7.48 -11.04 -12.33
CA ALA A 91 6.96 -12.18 -13.09
C ALA A 91 5.77 -11.77 -13.97
N GLU A 92 4.85 -10.98 -13.45
CA GLU A 92 3.70 -10.47 -14.20
C GLU A 92 4.13 -9.54 -15.34
N ALA A 93 5.06 -8.62 -15.09
CA ALA A 93 5.61 -7.75 -16.13
C ALA A 93 6.30 -8.56 -17.25
N ALA A 94 7.07 -9.60 -16.88
CA ALA A 94 7.73 -10.48 -17.85
C ALA A 94 6.72 -11.29 -18.69
N ARG A 95 5.62 -11.76 -18.08
CA ARG A 95 4.52 -12.44 -18.76
C ARG A 95 3.86 -11.53 -19.79
N LEU A 96 3.48 -10.32 -19.39
CA LEU A 96 2.86 -9.33 -20.29
C LEU A 96 3.78 -8.94 -21.46
N LEU A 97 5.09 -8.84 -21.23
CA LEU A 97 6.06 -8.59 -22.29
C LEU A 97 6.17 -9.75 -23.28
N ARG A 98 6.10 -10.99 -22.80
CA ARG A 98 6.10 -12.18 -23.66
C ARG A 98 4.82 -12.26 -24.48
N GLU A 99 3.65 -12.11 -23.86
CA GLU A 99 2.36 -12.10 -24.54
C GLU A 99 2.33 -11.01 -25.64
N ARG A 100 2.87 -9.82 -25.36
CA ARG A 100 3.00 -8.74 -26.36
C ARG A 100 3.96 -9.06 -27.50
N ALA A 101 5.01 -9.84 -27.25
CA ALA A 101 5.95 -10.26 -28.28
C ALA A 101 5.34 -11.36 -29.19
N GLU A 102 4.45 -12.18 -28.64
CA GLU A 102 3.71 -13.21 -29.35
C GLU A 102 2.53 -12.63 -30.17
N ASP A 103 1.89 -11.56 -29.67
CA ASP A 103 0.83 -10.81 -30.38
C ASP A 103 1.34 -9.79 -31.40
N SER A 104 2.65 -9.59 -31.51
CA SER A 104 3.25 -8.74 -32.55
C SER A 104 3.45 -9.58 -33.82
N PRO A 105 2.64 -9.42 -34.89
CA PRO A 105 2.96 -10.06 -36.16
C PRO A 105 4.30 -9.52 -36.63
N GLY A 106 5.26 -10.41 -36.84
CA GLY A 106 6.62 -10.06 -37.25
C GLY A 106 6.62 -9.11 -38.47
N PRO A 107 7.63 -8.24 -38.61
CA PRO A 107 7.70 -7.31 -39.72
C PRO A 107 7.69 -8.08 -41.04
N GLN A 108 6.72 -7.73 -41.91
CA GLN A 108 6.68 -8.16 -43.30
C GLN A 108 7.78 -7.48 -44.12
#